data_AF-A0A430AHM6-F1
#
_entry.id   AF-A0A430AHM6-F1
#
_cell.length_a   1.000
_cell.length_b   1.000
_cell.length_c   1.000
_cell.angle_alpha   90.00
_cell.angle_beta   90.00
_cell.angle_gamma   90.00
#
_symmetry.space_group_name_H-M   'P 1'
#
loop_
_entity.id
_entity.type
_entity.pdbx_description
1 polymer ?
#
loop_
_entity_poly.entity_id
_entity_poly.type
_entity_poly.pdbx_seq_one_letter_code
_entity_poly.pdbx_strand_id
1 'polypeptide(L)'
;MAILFWSSSKTYQEQTSVPFLEKTLSGQPAIGAFSNIRFQYADSEVSIAHLGYFKFVEFFIRKAAHFFTYFLMGGSWFLGLHPKIKNLGWSALVSWLAATGYAGLDEFHQMLTGGRSPLFQDVMLDSMGALTAVAFCVLLIALRRFRKGK
;
A
#
# COMPACT_ATOMS: atom_id res chain seq x y z
N MET A 1 9.70 -4.93 -7.77
CA MET A 1 9.24 -6.31 -7.46
C MET A 1 10.20 -7.02 -6.52
N ALA A 2 11.52 -7.02 -6.78
CA ALA A 2 12.50 -7.64 -5.88
C ALA A 2 12.43 -7.17 -4.41
N ILE A 3 12.21 -5.88 -4.18
CA ILE A 3 12.09 -5.30 -2.82
C ILE A 3 10.85 -5.81 -2.08
N LEU A 4 9.69 -5.91 -2.76
CA LEU A 4 8.46 -6.44 -2.18
C LEU A 4 8.63 -7.91 -1.80
N PHE A 5 9.15 -8.71 -2.73
CA PHE A 5 9.40 -10.13 -2.50
C PHE A 5 10.36 -10.38 -1.33
N TRP A 6 11.45 -9.60 -1.26
CA TRP A 6 12.39 -9.64 -0.14
C TRP A 6 11.74 -9.21 1.17
N SER A 7 10.92 -8.16 1.15
CA SER A 7 10.18 -7.68 2.33
C SER A 7 9.14 -8.68 2.82
N SER A 8 8.45 -9.37 1.90
CA SER A 8 7.43 -10.39 2.16
C SER A 8 8.02 -11.66 2.77
N SER A 9 9.30 -11.91 2.50
CA SER A 9 10.03 -13.06 3.02
C SER A 9 10.53 -12.87 4.48
N LYS A 10 10.34 -11.68 5.08
CA LYS A 10 10.79 -11.37 6.44
C LYS A 10 9.68 -11.55 7.47
N THR A 11 10.07 -12.01 8.65
CA THR A 11 9.16 -12.05 9.81
C THR A 11 8.86 -10.64 10.34
N TYR A 12 7.84 -10.50 11.19
CA TYR A 12 7.53 -9.22 11.84
C TYR A 12 8.70 -8.65 12.65
N GLN A 13 9.43 -9.51 13.36
CA GLN A 13 10.56 -9.10 14.20
C GLN A 13 11.74 -8.55 13.38
N GLU A 14 11.93 -9.05 12.15
CA GLU A 14 13.02 -8.60 11.27
C GLU A 14 12.66 -7.33 10.48
N GLN A 15 11.37 -7.04 10.33
CA GLN A 15 10.88 -5.87 9.58
C GLN A 15 10.49 -4.71 10.49
N THR A 16 10.37 -4.92 11.81
CA THR A 16 9.84 -3.87 12.69
C THR A 16 10.73 -2.62 12.68
N SER A 17 10.08 -1.47 12.60
CA SER A 17 10.71 -0.15 12.68
C SER A 17 10.60 0.44 14.09
N VAL A 18 9.99 -0.26 15.04
CA VAL A 18 9.77 0.24 16.41
C VAL A 18 11.07 0.72 17.09
N PRO A 19 12.20 -0.01 17.08
CA PRO A 19 13.43 0.46 17.73
C PRO A 19 13.95 1.78 17.15
N PHE A 20 13.78 1.97 15.83
CA PHE A 20 14.15 3.21 15.16
C PHE A 20 13.19 4.37 15.53
N LEU A 21 11.89 4.08 15.61
CA LEU A 21 10.88 5.05 16.02
C LEU A 21 11.04 5.46 17.48
N GLU A 22 11.39 4.53 18.37
CA GLU A 22 11.69 4.84 19.77
C GLU A 22 12.87 5.80 19.91
N LYS A 23 13.92 5.59 19.11
CA LYS A 23 15.10 6.48 19.08
C LYS A 23 14.78 7.87 18.52
N THR A 24 13.95 7.93 17.48
CA THR A 24 13.71 9.16 16.69
C THR A 24 12.52 9.99 17.20
N LEU A 25 11.50 9.31 17.74
CA LEU A 25 10.25 9.89 18.24
C LEU A 25 10.10 9.64 19.75
N SER A 26 11.21 9.62 20.49
CA SER A 26 11.22 9.36 21.94
C SER A 26 10.28 10.29 22.73
N GLY A 27 10.11 11.53 22.28
CA GLY A 27 9.19 12.51 22.85
C GLY A 27 7.71 12.34 22.49
N GLN A 28 7.34 11.27 21.76
CA GLN A 28 5.97 10.95 21.33
C GLN A 28 5.19 12.17 20.78
N PRO A 29 5.71 12.83 19.73
CA PRO A 29 5.12 14.05 19.21
C PRO A 29 3.68 13.84 18.74
N ALA A 30 2.84 14.87 18.90
CA ALA A 30 1.44 14.83 18.47
C ALA A 30 0.59 13.71 19.08
N ILE A 31 0.99 13.11 20.21
CA ILE A 31 0.22 12.07 20.89
C ILE A 31 -1.22 12.52 21.22
N GLY A 32 -1.41 13.77 21.63
CA GLY A 32 -2.74 14.32 21.93
C GLY A 32 -3.65 14.48 20.70
N ALA A 33 -3.07 14.61 19.51
CA ALA A 33 -3.85 14.62 18.26
C ALA A 33 -4.29 13.20 17.88
N PHE A 34 -3.43 12.21 18.15
CA PHE A 34 -3.66 10.81 17.78
C PHE A 34 -4.40 10.01 18.84
N SER A 35 -4.48 10.48 20.09
CA SER A 35 -5.13 9.77 21.20
C SER A 35 -6.63 9.52 21.01
N ASN A 36 -7.28 10.30 20.16
CA ASN A 36 -8.70 10.16 19.83
C ASN A 36 -8.96 9.19 18.66
N ILE A 37 -7.91 8.74 17.97
CA ILE A 37 -8.04 7.83 16.82
C ILE A 37 -8.14 6.40 17.35
N ARG A 38 -9.29 5.78 17.12
CA ARG A 38 -9.57 4.38 17.45
C ARG A 38 -10.46 3.79 16.37
N PHE A 39 -10.03 2.69 15.78
CA PHE A 39 -10.82 1.93 14.82
C PHE A 39 -10.41 0.46 14.83
N GLN A 40 -11.32 -0.39 14.40
CA GLN A 40 -11.09 -1.82 14.23
C GLN A 40 -10.42 -2.07 12.88
N TYR A 41 -9.32 -2.81 12.87
CA TYR A 41 -8.65 -3.27 11.65
C TYR A 41 -8.49 -4.79 11.71
N ALA A 42 -9.32 -5.49 10.95
CA ALA A 42 -9.51 -6.93 11.04
C ALA A 42 -9.95 -7.39 12.44
N ASP A 43 -9.05 -8.02 13.19
CA ASP A 43 -9.33 -8.59 14.51
C ASP A 43 -8.71 -7.77 15.66
N SER A 44 -8.03 -6.65 15.37
CA SER A 44 -7.39 -5.83 16.40
C SER A 44 -7.80 -4.36 16.35
N GLU A 45 -7.85 -3.74 17.53
CA GLU A 45 -8.08 -2.31 17.65
C GLU A 45 -6.79 -1.53 17.36
N VAL A 46 -6.85 -0.63 16.39
CA VAL A 46 -5.79 0.33 16.10
C VAL A 46 -6.05 1.60 16.89
N SER A 47 -5.44 1.67 18.08
CA SER A 47 -5.42 2.85 18.93
C SER A 47 -4.10 2.94 19.70
N ILE A 48 -3.71 4.14 20.12
CA ILE A 48 -2.52 4.32 20.98
C ILE A 48 -2.71 3.61 22.31
N ALA A 49 -3.94 3.56 22.83
CA ALA A 49 -4.25 2.87 24.09
C ALA A 49 -4.05 1.36 24.00
N HIS A 50 -4.38 0.74 22.86
CA HIS A 50 -4.25 -0.70 22.66
C HIS A 50 -2.85 -1.12 22.19
N LEU A 51 -2.27 -0.40 21.21
CA LEU A 51 -1.01 -0.80 20.55
C LEU A 51 0.23 -0.12 21.14
N GLY A 52 0.06 1.00 21.84
CA GLY A 52 1.15 1.92 22.17
C GLY A 52 1.51 2.85 21.00
N TYR A 53 2.10 4.00 21.32
CA TYR A 53 2.39 5.07 20.35
C TYR A 53 3.25 4.60 19.17
N PHE A 54 4.36 3.88 19.43
CA PHE A 54 5.31 3.51 18.38
C PHE A 54 4.75 2.48 17.40
N LYS A 55 4.02 1.46 17.89
CA LYS A 55 3.33 0.48 17.03
C LYS A 55 2.17 1.10 16.26
N PHE A 56 1.46 2.05 16.87
CA PHE A 56 0.44 2.82 16.18
C PHE A 56 1.05 3.59 15.00
N VAL A 57 2.14 4.32 15.22
CA VAL A 57 2.84 5.05 14.13
C VAL A 57 3.40 4.08 13.09
N GLU A 58 4.04 2.98 13.50
CA GLU A 58 4.54 1.93 12.61
C GLU A 58 3.43 1.39 11.71
N PHE A 59 2.24 1.14 12.27
CA PHE A 59 1.09 0.68 11.50
C PHE A 59 0.80 1.60 10.31
N PHE A 60 0.67 2.91 10.54
CA PHE A 60 0.43 3.88 9.45
C PHE A 60 1.58 3.94 8.45
N ILE A 61 2.82 3.95 8.92
CA ILE A 61 3.99 3.97 8.03
C ILE A 61 3.98 2.74 7.12
N ARG A 62 3.71 1.55 7.68
CA ARG A 62 3.64 0.31 6.89
C ARG A 62 2.50 0.35 5.88
N LYS A 63 1.28 0.72 6.29
CA LYS A 63 0.14 0.82 5.36
C LYS A 63 0.38 1.85 4.26
N ALA A 64 0.96 2.99 4.59
CA ALA A 64 1.33 4.00 3.59
C ALA A 64 2.40 3.46 2.62
N ALA A 65 3.46 2.81 3.11
CA ALA A 65 4.51 2.25 2.27
C ALA A 65 3.95 1.20 1.29
N HIS A 66 3.07 0.32 1.76
CA HIS A 66 2.35 -0.65 0.95
C HIS A 66 1.50 0.05 -0.12
N PHE A 67 0.59 0.95 0.28
CA PHE A 67 -0.22 1.75 -0.64
C PHE A 67 0.60 2.44 -1.74
N PHE A 68 1.69 3.13 -1.38
CA PHE A 68 2.54 3.83 -2.35
C PHE A 68 3.33 2.88 -3.25
N THR A 69 3.72 1.72 -2.74
CA THR A 69 4.40 0.71 -3.56
C THR A 69 3.45 0.16 -4.63
N TYR A 70 2.21 -0.15 -4.26
CA TYR A 70 1.19 -0.60 -5.22
C TYR A 70 0.71 0.53 -6.13
N PHE A 71 0.71 1.79 -5.67
CA PHE A 71 0.52 2.96 -6.52
C PHE A 71 1.58 3.01 -7.64
N LEU A 72 2.86 2.95 -7.28
CA LEU A 72 3.94 2.97 -8.27
C LEU A 72 3.88 1.76 -9.21
N MET A 73 3.53 0.58 -8.69
CA MET A 73 3.37 -0.63 -9.51
C MET A 73 2.22 -0.51 -10.50
N GLY A 74 1.01 -0.15 -10.03
CA GLY A 74 -0.17 0.01 -10.88
C GLY A 74 0.04 1.06 -11.98
N GLY A 75 0.65 2.20 -11.63
CA GLY A 75 1.03 3.23 -12.60
C GLY A 75 2.06 2.72 -13.63
N SER A 76 3.10 2.02 -13.17
CA SER A 76 4.14 1.48 -14.06
C SER A 76 3.59 0.43 -15.03
N TRP A 77 2.72 -0.46 -14.57
CA TRP A 77 2.06 -1.44 -15.43
C TRP A 77 1.12 -0.80 -16.44
N PHE A 78 0.36 0.21 -16.02
CA PHE A 78 -0.48 0.97 -16.94
C PHE A 78 0.34 1.67 -18.03
N LEU A 79 1.41 2.36 -17.65
CA LEU A 79 2.29 3.04 -18.61
C LEU A 79 2.98 2.06 -19.56
N GLY A 80 3.32 0.85 -19.11
CA GLY A 80 3.91 -0.20 -19.93
C GLY A 80 2.91 -0.91 -20.86
N LEU A 81 1.66 -1.09 -20.43
CA LEU A 81 0.61 -1.79 -21.18
C LEU A 81 -0.14 -0.89 -22.17
N HIS A 82 -0.33 0.38 -21.83
CA HIS A 82 -1.08 1.32 -22.66
C HIS A 82 -0.59 1.44 -24.11
N PRO A 83 0.74 1.52 -24.39
CA PRO A 83 1.25 1.57 -25.76
C PRO A 83 0.96 0.28 -26.57
N LYS A 84 0.80 -0.86 -25.91
CA LYS A 84 0.61 -2.17 -26.55
C LYS A 84 -0.87 -2.45 -26.85
N ILE A 85 -1.75 -2.23 -25.88
CA ILE A 85 -3.19 -2.50 -26.00
C ILE A 85 -3.88 -1.38 -26.81
N LYS A 86 -3.38 -0.14 -26.74
CA LYS A 86 -3.91 1.06 -27.43
C LYS A 86 -5.36 1.43 -27.07
N ASN A 87 -5.99 0.72 -26.13
CA ASN A 87 -7.29 1.05 -25.55
C ASN A 87 -7.10 1.43 -24.08
N LEU A 88 -7.48 2.67 -23.74
CA LEU A 88 -7.25 3.27 -22.43
C LEU A 88 -7.96 2.51 -21.30
N GLY A 89 -9.21 2.08 -21.53
CA GLY A 89 -10.01 1.37 -20.53
C GLY A 89 -9.48 -0.03 -20.27
N TRP A 90 -9.15 -0.77 -21.34
CA TRP A 90 -8.57 -2.12 -21.19
C TRP A 90 -7.20 -2.09 -20.53
N SER A 91 -6.34 -1.13 -20.88
CA SER A 91 -5.05 -0.97 -20.21
C SER A 91 -5.22 -0.64 -18.72
N ALA A 92 -6.18 0.21 -18.37
CA ALA A 92 -6.48 0.54 -16.98
C ALA A 92 -6.95 -0.69 -16.21
N LEU A 93 -7.94 -1.41 -16.74
CA LEU A 93 -8.52 -2.59 -16.10
C LEU A 93 -7.48 -3.70 -15.91
N VAL A 94 -6.73 -4.05 -16.96
CA VAL A 94 -5.73 -5.12 -16.90
C VAL A 94 -4.61 -4.77 -15.91
N SER A 95 -4.15 -3.52 -15.90
CA SER A 95 -3.07 -3.10 -14.98
C SER A 95 -3.52 -3.16 -13.52
N TRP A 96 -4.75 -2.71 -13.25
CA TRP A 96 -5.31 -2.75 -11.90
C TRP A 96 -5.59 -4.18 -11.41
N LEU A 97 -6.16 -5.03 -12.27
CA LEU A 97 -6.38 -6.44 -11.96
C LEU A 97 -5.07 -7.19 -11.74
N ALA A 98 -4.05 -6.94 -12.56
CA ALA A 98 -2.72 -7.49 -12.34
C ALA A 98 -2.18 -7.05 -10.97
N ALA A 99 -2.29 -5.76 -10.63
CA ALA A 99 -1.78 -5.21 -9.35
C ALA A 99 -2.48 -5.82 -8.14
N THR A 100 -3.80 -5.96 -8.24
CA THR A 100 -4.63 -6.62 -7.23
C THR A 100 -4.28 -8.10 -7.09
N GLY A 101 -4.08 -8.80 -8.21
CA GLY A 101 -3.63 -10.19 -8.20
C GLY A 101 -2.27 -10.36 -7.53
N TYR A 102 -1.33 -9.44 -7.80
CA TYR A 102 -0.03 -9.43 -7.15
C TYR A 102 -0.14 -9.14 -5.64
N ALA A 103 -1.05 -8.26 -5.22
CA ALA A 103 -1.32 -8.00 -3.79
C ALA A 103 -1.82 -9.26 -3.07
N GLY A 104 -2.74 -10.00 -3.70
CA GLY A 104 -3.20 -11.28 -3.18
C GLY A 104 -2.07 -12.32 -3.09
N LEU A 105 -1.20 -12.38 -4.09
CA LEU A 105 -0.03 -13.25 -4.07
C LEU A 105 0.98 -12.85 -2.98
N ASP A 106 1.16 -11.55 -2.72
CA ASP A 106 2.06 -11.06 -1.68
C ASP A 106 1.56 -11.45 -0.29
N GLU A 107 0.28 -11.23 0.01
CA GLU A 107 -0.34 -11.66 1.27
C GLU A 107 -0.32 -13.18 1.44
N PHE A 108 -0.52 -13.93 0.34
CA PHE A 108 -0.37 -15.38 0.35
C PHE A 108 1.07 -15.81 0.67
N HIS A 109 2.09 -15.15 0.12
CA HIS A 109 3.48 -15.43 0.47
C HIS A 109 3.79 -15.08 1.93
N GLN A 110 3.28 -13.96 2.45
CA GLN A 110 3.43 -13.58 3.86
C GLN A 110 2.83 -14.61 4.83
N MET A 111 1.70 -15.22 4.45
CA MET A 111 1.10 -16.31 5.22
C MET A 111 2.05 -17.51 5.33
N LEU A 112 2.80 -17.82 4.26
CA LEU A 112 3.73 -18.96 4.23
C LEU A 112 5.02 -18.70 5.01
N THR A 113 5.48 -17.45 5.12
CA THR A 113 6.69 -17.10 5.87
C THR A 113 6.50 -17.00 7.38
N GLY A 114 5.26 -17.11 7.86
CA GLY A 114 4.94 -17.31 9.27
C GLY A 114 5.00 -16.04 10.13
N GLY A 115 4.18 -16.02 11.19
CA GLY A 115 4.13 -14.91 12.15
C GLY A 115 3.28 -13.70 11.72
N ARG A 116 2.53 -13.81 10.60
CA ARG A 116 1.53 -12.83 10.16
C ARG A 116 0.30 -13.55 9.61
N SER A 117 -0.89 -13.08 9.99
CA SER A 117 -2.13 -13.53 9.38
C SER A 117 -2.37 -12.72 8.10
N PRO A 118 -2.71 -13.36 6.96
CA PRO A 118 -3.06 -12.64 5.75
C PRO A 118 -4.32 -11.82 6.01
N LEU A 119 -4.29 -10.55 5.63
CA LEU A 119 -5.37 -9.60 5.91
C LEU A 119 -6.02 -9.21 4.60
N PHE A 120 -7.30 -9.53 4.44
CA PHE A 120 -8.06 -9.10 3.26
C PHE A 120 -8.04 -7.57 3.10
N GLN A 121 -8.03 -6.86 4.23
CA GLN A 121 -7.92 -5.41 4.29
C GLN A 121 -6.60 -4.89 3.68
N ASP A 122 -5.51 -5.66 3.77
CA ASP A 122 -4.21 -5.27 3.21
C ASP A 122 -4.24 -5.38 1.69
N VAL A 123 -4.81 -6.48 1.16
CA VAL A 123 -5.08 -6.62 -0.29
C VAL A 123 -5.95 -5.49 -0.80
N MET A 124 -7.04 -5.14 -0.09
CA MET A 124 -7.93 -4.05 -0.48
C MET A 124 -7.20 -2.70 -0.51
N LEU A 125 -6.38 -2.42 0.51
CA LEU A 125 -5.63 -1.17 0.61
C LEU A 125 -4.60 -1.05 -0.52
N ASP A 126 -3.90 -2.13 -0.83
CA ASP A 126 -2.93 -2.20 -1.92
C ASP A 126 -3.60 -2.06 -3.29
N SER A 127 -4.75 -2.72 -3.49
CA SER A 127 -5.61 -2.54 -4.66
C SER A 127 -6.09 -1.10 -4.84
N MET A 128 -6.39 -0.38 -3.76
CA MET A 128 -6.76 1.04 -3.82
C MET A 128 -5.57 1.93 -4.18
N GLY A 129 -4.37 1.61 -3.69
CA GLY A 129 -3.13 2.26 -4.12
C GLY A 129 -2.93 2.15 -5.63
N ALA A 130 -3.03 0.92 -6.15
CA ALA A 130 -2.93 0.67 -7.58
C ALA A 130 -4.04 1.37 -8.40
N LEU A 131 -5.29 1.33 -7.93
CA LEU A 131 -6.41 1.99 -8.59
C LEU A 131 -6.18 3.50 -8.69
N THR A 132 -5.72 4.12 -7.61
CA THR A 132 -5.44 5.56 -7.54
C THR A 132 -4.39 5.95 -8.59
N ALA A 133 -3.32 5.17 -8.74
CA ALA A 133 -2.29 5.41 -9.75
C ALA A 133 -2.83 5.28 -11.18
N VAL A 134 -3.59 4.21 -11.45
CA VAL A 134 -4.17 3.98 -12.77
C VAL A 134 -5.13 5.11 -13.14
N ALA A 135 -6.03 5.49 -12.23
CA ALA A 135 -6.96 6.60 -12.42
C ALA A 135 -6.21 7.93 -12.68
N PHE A 136 -5.15 8.19 -11.91
CA PHE A 136 -4.30 9.37 -12.10
C PHE A 136 -3.64 9.38 -13.49
N CYS A 137 -3.05 8.26 -13.93
CA CYS A 137 -2.45 8.15 -15.26
C CYS A 137 -3.49 8.31 -16.38
N VAL A 138 -4.67 7.70 -16.25
CA VAL A 138 -5.78 7.84 -17.21
C VAL A 138 -6.20 9.31 -17.32
N LEU A 139 -6.39 10.00 -16.19
CA LEU A 139 -6.75 11.41 -16.15
C LEU A 139 -5.69 12.27 -16.85
N LEU A 140 -4.41 12.07 -16.57
CA LEU A 140 -3.33 12.81 -17.22
C LEU A 140 -3.30 12.59 -18.74
N ILE A 141 -3.52 11.36 -19.22
CA ILE A 141 -3.56 11.06 -20.65
C ILE A 141 -4.79 11.71 -21.30
N ALA A 142 -5.96 11.60 -20.65
CA ALA A 142 -7.18 12.22 -21.14
C ALA A 142 -7.02 13.75 -21.28
N LEU A 143 -6.52 14.42 -20.23
CA LEU A 143 -6.24 15.86 -20.24
C LEU A 143 -5.25 16.26 -21.34
N ARG A 144 -4.19 15.47 -21.56
CA ARG A 144 -3.23 15.72 -22.65
C ARG A 144 -3.85 15.56 -24.04
N ARG A 145 -4.76 14.61 -24.24
CA ARG A 145 -5.50 14.44 -25.50
C ARG A 145 -6.43 15.62 -25.76
N PHE A 146 -7.16 16.09 -24.75
CA PHE A 146 -8.02 17.27 -24.86
C PHE A 146 -7.23 18.54 -25.25
N ARG A 147 -6.01 18.72 -24.72
CA ARG A 147 -5.17 19.88 -25.04
C ARG A 147 -4.53 19.86 -26.43
N LYS A 148 -4.36 18.68 -27.06
CA LYS A 148 -3.84 18.55 -28.44
C LYS A 148 -4.91 18.65 -29.52
N GLY A 149 -6.19 18.50 -29.16
CA GLY A 149 -7.33 18.63 -30.07
C GLY A 149 -7.92 20.05 -30.16
N LYS A 150 -7.39 20.98 -29.36
CA LYS A 150 -7.53 22.43 -29.54
C LYS A 150 -6.30 22.94 -30.29
#